data_AF-A0A0G0INC7-F1
#
_entry.id   AF-A0A0G0INC7-F1
#
_cell.length_a   1.000
_cell.length_b   1.000
_cell.length_c   1.000
_cell.angle_alpha   90.00
_cell.angle_beta   90.00
_cell.angle_gamma   90.00
#
_symmetry.space_group_name_H-M   'P 1'
#
loop_
_entity.id
_entity.type
_entity.pdbx_description
1 polymer ?
#
loop_
_entity_poly.entity_id
_entity_poly.type
_entity_poly.pdbx_seq_one_letter_code
_entity_poly.pdbx_strand_id
1 'polypeptide(L)'
;MDEIVNYIVINKIKCYFISPHQDDAIFSAGGLISYLSNKTEVKVINVFNGIGKPPYTLSGNVFVKRSGCKSVKDLCDKRHLEDASVFKEMGVDMINLNFDDALWRKKPIIKTHERIIGKVLPEILHIYPIYRTSIAHGQIKKSDESNLGKIEKALRKNIKGKNVFVFCSASIGGHVDHKIVRNICESSFKNLYLWSDYPYNIRLGNYKNYKSISENDYFEFKYGQPKRFEMIKKYITQKNVFKNNQIRVTKEIYYFKGKYENLIKESREGIINIETKQTLDEKLKSDWIALWNRSDNANISNSPDWFEICNKTYKYKNINFVCAYCGKDLVGILPLRKEKFLFFEHYTTMGGRYTDKLELLTARNSTNLLNKIILYAKKQFDNISLPESDFETAMYLANVWNAKYSCSSVTPYIPATDNYLEFLSRKHKKAMDHILKSHGDKLKFKIIGEKHLEQMI
;
A
#
# COMPACT_ATOMS: atom_id res chain seq x y z
N MET A 1 -2.13 7.39 4.96
CA MET A 1 -1.68 6.07 4.48
C MET A 1 -0.91 6.31 3.19
N ASP A 2 0.21 5.61 2.96
CA ASP A 2 1.09 5.89 1.82
C ASP A 2 0.32 5.77 0.50
N GLU A 3 0.42 6.80 -0.36
CA GLU A 3 -0.38 6.92 -1.59
C GLU A 3 -0.29 5.68 -2.47
N ILE A 4 0.90 5.08 -2.56
CA ILE A 4 1.12 3.87 -3.36
C ILE A 4 0.47 2.63 -2.75
N VAL A 5 0.50 2.48 -1.43
CA VAL A 5 -0.11 1.34 -0.75
C VAL A 5 -1.62 1.41 -0.91
N ASN A 6 -2.21 2.61 -0.80
CA ASN A 6 -3.62 2.84 -1.09
C ASN A 6 -3.96 2.48 -2.54
N TYR A 7 -3.15 2.93 -3.50
CA TYR A 7 -3.34 2.63 -4.92
C TYR A 7 -3.35 1.12 -5.19
N ILE A 8 -2.39 0.38 -4.61
CA ILE A 8 -2.33 -1.08 -4.68
C ILE A 8 -3.60 -1.72 -4.13
N VAL A 9 -4.07 -1.28 -2.97
CA VAL A 9 -5.26 -1.84 -2.30
C VAL A 9 -6.53 -1.58 -3.10
N ILE A 10 -6.77 -0.34 -3.51
CA ILE A 10 -7.97 0.09 -4.24
C ILE A 10 -8.07 -0.66 -5.58
N ASN A 11 -6.97 -0.72 -6.32
CA ASN A 11 -6.95 -1.35 -7.65
C ASN A 11 -6.65 -2.86 -7.58
N LYS A 12 -6.61 -3.46 -6.39
CA LYS A 12 -6.33 -4.89 -6.16
C LYS A 12 -5.10 -5.37 -6.93
N ILE A 13 -4.04 -4.56 -6.92
CA ILE A 13 -2.85 -4.82 -7.73
C ILE A 13 -2.01 -5.90 -7.08
N LYS A 14 -1.63 -6.89 -7.88
CA LYS A 14 -0.80 -7.99 -7.43
C LYS A 14 0.60 -7.51 -7.05
N CYS A 15 1.09 -7.98 -5.90
CA CYS A 15 2.41 -7.65 -5.37
C CYS A 15 3.31 -8.87 -5.30
N TYR A 16 4.56 -8.71 -5.73
CA TYR A 16 5.60 -9.72 -5.60
C TYR A 16 6.74 -9.19 -4.72
N PHE A 17 7.10 -9.94 -3.68
CA PHE A 17 8.23 -9.64 -2.81
C PHE A 17 9.37 -10.60 -3.11
N ILE A 18 10.48 -10.09 -3.65
CA ILE A 18 11.60 -10.90 -4.11
C ILE A 18 12.67 -10.90 -3.03
N SER A 19 12.66 -11.97 -2.24
CA SER A 19 13.55 -12.16 -1.10
C SER A 19 14.88 -12.77 -1.57
N PRO A 20 16.04 -12.15 -1.26
CA PRO A 20 17.33 -12.80 -1.50
C PRO A 20 17.41 -14.16 -0.78
N HIS A 21 17.18 -14.21 0.53
CA HIS A 21 17.13 -15.46 1.31
C HIS A 21 15.81 -15.62 2.06
N GLN A 22 15.66 -16.77 2.71
CA GLN A 22 14.51 -17.11 3.57
C GLN A 22 14.65 -16.43 4.93
N ASP A 23 14.11 -15.20 5.02
CA ASP A 23 14.06 -14.30 6.17
C ASP A 23 13.91 -12.85 5.70
N ASP A 24 14.68 -12.45 4.68
CA ASP A 24 14.89 -11.05 4.28
C ASP A 24 13.58 -10.27 4.02
N ALA A 25 12.62 -10.88 3.32
CA ALA A 25 11.33 -10.27 3.04
C ALA A 25 10.50 -10.05 4.32
N ILE A 26 10.47 -11.00 5.25
CA ILE A 26 9.78 -10.81 6.54
C ILE A 26 10.53 -9.80 7.40
N PHE A 27 11.85 -9.91 7.43
CA PHE A 27 12.71 -9.05 8.22
C PHE A 27 12.56 -7.60 7.78
N SER A 28 12.45 -7.32 6.48
CA SER A 28 12.47 -5.95 5.94
C SER A 28 11.10 -5.41 5.53
N ALA A 29 10.18 -6.28 5.13
CA ALA A 29 8.87 -5.92 4.56
C ALA A 29 7.68 -6.67 5.17
N GLY A 30 7.89 -7.43 6.26
CA GLY A 30 6.85 -8.30 6.84
C GLY A 30 5.58 -7.55 7.28
N GLY A 31 5.68 -6.28 7.66
CA GLY A 31 4.54 -5.46 8.04
C GLY A 31 3.71 -5.06 6.82
N LEU A 32 4.35 -4.65 5.72
CA LEU A 32 3.65 -4.39 4.45
C LEU A 32 3.03 -5.67 3.87
N ILE A 33 3.76 -6.79 3.87
CA ILE A 33 3.25 -8.09 3.43
C ILE A 33 2.00 -8.46 4.26
N SER A 34 2.09 -8.36 5.59
CA SER A 34 0.96 -8.62 6.49
C SER A 34 -0.23 -7.72 6.15
N TYR A 35 0.01 -6.42 5.97
CA TYR A 35 -1.04 -5.47 5.67
C TYR A 35 -1.72 -5.69 4.32
N LEU A 36 -0.97 -6.10 3.29
CA LEU A 36 -1.48 -6.31 1.93
C LEU A 36 -2.13 -7.69 1.73
N SER A 37 -1.69 -8.70 2.48
CA SER A 37 -2.12 -10.11 2.31
C SER A 37 -3.64 -10.31 2.30
N ASN A 38 -4.40 -9.53 3.08
CA ASN A 38 -5.86 -9.61 3.13
C ASN A 38 -6.57 -8.61 2.20
N LYS A 39 -5.82 -7.84 1.39
CA LYS A 39 -6.36 -6.76 0.56
C LYS A 39 -6.09 -6.97 -0.93
N THR A 40 -5.02 -7.66 -1.29
CA THR A 40 -4.63 -7.95 -2.68
C THR A 40 -3.86 -9.27 -2.75
N GLU A 41 -3.66 -9.81 -3.95
CA GLU A 41 -2.81 -10.99 -4.14
C GLU A 41 -1.34 -10.63 -3.86
N VAL A 42 -0.77 -11.27 -2.85
CA VAL A 42 0.64 -11.12 -2.48
C VAL A 42 1.36 -12.44 -2.69
N LYS A 43 2.53 -12.39 -3.34
CA LYS A 43 3.43 -13.55 -3.50
C LYS A 43 4.84 -13.20 -3.04
N VAL A 44 5.48 -14.12 -2.33
CA VAL A 44 6.90 -14.03 -2.00
C VAL A 44 7.68 -14.99 -2.89
N ILE A 45 8.79 -14.54 -3.43
CA ILE A 45 9.71 -15.36 -4.22
C ILE A 45 11.07 -15.34 -3.53
N ASN A 46 11.50 -16.48 -3.00
CA ASN A 46 12.84 -16.66 -2.45
C ASN A 46 13.80 -17.07 -3.56
N VAL A 47 14.89 -16.34 -3.73
CA VAL A 47 15.87 -16.59 -4.78
C VAL A 47 16.89 -17.63 -4.33
N PHE A 48 17.58 -17.36 -3.23
CA PHE A 48 18.69 -18.16 -2.72
C PHE A 48 18.27 -18.99 -1.51
N ASN A 49 17.59 -20.09 -1.78
CA ASN A 49 17.15 -21.05 -0.77
C ASN A 49 17.69 -22.47 -1.03
N GLY A 50 18.58 -22.62 -2.01
CA GLY A 50 19.29 -23.85 -2.35
C GLY A 50 20.56 -24.05 -1.52
N ILE A 51 20.99 -25.30 -1.44
CA ILE A 51 22.28 -25.68 -0.87
C ILE A 51 23.13 -26.37 -1.92
N GLY A 52 24.34 -25.84 -2.12
CA GLY A 52 25.31 -26.46 -3.00
C GLY A 52 25.73 -27.85 -2.51
N LYS A 53 26.41 -28.59 -3.39
CA LYS A 53 26.95 -29.92 -3.06
C LYS A 53 28.24 -29.83 -2.24
N PRO A 54 28.54 -30.77 -1.32
CA PRO A 54 29.82 -30.83 -0.61
C PRO A 54 31.03 -31.02 -1.58
N PRO A 55 32.27 -30.74 -1.16
CA PRO A 55 32.67 -30.28 0.18
C PRO A 55 32.32 -28.81 0.41
N TYR A 56 32.11 -28.43 1.68
CA TYR A 56 31.74 -27.08 2.12
C TYR A 56 32.93 -26.32 2.68
N THR A 57 32.92 -24.99 2.52
CA THR A 57 33.95 -24.11 3.09
C THR A 57 33.92 -24.10 4.62
N LEU A 58 35.02 -23.71 5.25
CA LEU A 58 35.08 -23.47 6.69
C LEU A 58 34.06 -22.42 7.13
N SER A 59 33.93 -21.33 6.36
CA SER A 59 32.92 -20.29 6.59
C SER A 59 31.51 -20.88 6.63
N GLY A 60 31.21 -21.78 5.69
CA GLY A 60 29.95 -22.51 5.63
C GLY A 60 29.68 -23.36 6.87
N ASN A 61 30.65 -24.18 7.25
CA ASN A 61 30.53 -25.04 8.43
C ASN A 61 30.40 -24.24 9.74
N VAL A 62 31.10 -23.12 9.87
CA VAL A 62 30.97 -22.21 11.02
C VAL A 62 29.57 -21.60 11.06
N PHE A 63 29.00 -21.21 9.92
CA PHE A 63 27.64 -20.69 9.84
C PHE A 63 26.60 -21.71 10.32
N VAL A 64 26.67 -22.95 9.83
CA VAL A 64 25.79 -24.06 10.25
C VAL A 64 25.82 -24.25 11.77
N LYS A 65 27.03 -24.31 12.36
CA LYS A 65 27.21 -24.45 13.81
C LYS A 65 26.61 -23.28 14.57
N ARG A 66 26.83 -22.04 14.11
CA ARG A 66 26.27 -20.84 14.75
C ARG A 66 24.76 -20.82 14.71
N SER A 67 24.15 -21.26 13.61
CA SER A 67 22.69 -21.42 13.48
C SER A 67 22.12 -22.56 14.33
N GLY A 68 22.93 -23.27 15.11
CA GLY A 68 22.48 -24.38 15.96
C GLY A 68 22.03 -25.61 15.18
N CYS A 69 22.53 -25.78 13.95
CA CYS A 69 22.18 -26.88 13.06
C CYS A 69 23.29 -27.94 13.02
N LYS A 70 22.91 -29.20 12.77
CA LYS A 70 23.83 -30.35 12.76
C LYS A 70 24.58 -30.48 11.43
N SER A 71 23.96 -30.06 10.33
CA SER A 71 24.50 -30.16 8.98
C SER A 71 23.93 -29.06 8.07
N VAL A 72 24.52 -28.89 6.89
CA VAL A 72 23.99 -27.97 5.85
C VAL A 72 22.57 -28.37 5.43
N LYS A 73 22.29 -29.68 5.36
CA LYS A 73 20.94 -30.19 5.07
C LYS A 73 19.95 -29.85 6.18
N ASP A 74 20.32 -30.08 7.45
CA ASP A 74 19.49 -29.73 8.61
C ASP A 74 19.18 -28.23 8.65
N LEU A 75 20.17 -27.39 8.34
CA LEU A 75 19.98 -25.94 8.21
C LEU A 75 18.97 -25.59 7.09
N CYS A 76 19.12 -26.20 5.91
CA CYS A 76 18.23 -25.97 4.77
C CYS A 76 16.79 -26.38 5.09
N ASP A 77 16.60 -27.60 5.59
CA ASP A 77 15.29 -28.14 5.95
C ASP A 77 14.60 -27.25 7.01
N LYS A 78 15.34 -26.82 8.04
CA LYS A 78 14.81 -25.92 9.07
C LYS A 78 14.43 -24.56 8.50
N ARG A 79 15.27 -23.93 7.67
CA ARG A 79 14.94 -22.64 7.06
C ARG A 79 13.71 -22.73 6.16
N HIS A 80 13.57 -23.82 5.40
CA HIS A 80 12.38 -24.07 4.57
C HIS A 80 11.12 -24.20 5.43
N LEU A 81 11.20 -24.92 6.56
CA LEU A 81 10.07 -25.08 7.48
C LEU A 81 9.72 -23.78 8.22
N GLU A 82 10.71 -23.03 8.68
CA GLU A 82 10.54 -21.73 9.34
C GLU A 82 9.79 -20.76 8.41
N ASP A 83 10.29 -20.61 7.18
CA ASP A 83 9.75 -19.69 6.19
C ASP A 83 8.33 -20.10 5.72
N ALA A 84 8.14 -21.40 5.42
CA ALA A 84 6.85 -21.93 5.03
C ALA A 84 5.79 -21.78 6.14
N SER A 85 6.18 -21.99 7.40
CA SER A 85 5.28 -21.81 8.55
C SER A 85 4.83 -20.35 8.70
N VAL A 86 5.78 -19.41 8.55
CA VAL A 86 5.50 -17.97 8.61
C VAL A 86 4.54 -17.53 7.50
N PHE A 87 4.84 -17.85 6.24
CA PHE A 87 3.99 -17.42 5.13
C PHE A 87 2.64 -18.13 5.10
N LYS A 88 2.57 -19.40 5.54
CA LYS A 88 1.29 -20.12 5.73
C LYS A 88 0.41 -19.40 6.74
N GLU A 89 0.94 -18.97 7.87
CA GLU A 89 0.17 -18.23 8.87
C GLU A 89 -0.30 -16.86 8.36
N MET A 90 0.48 -16.23 7.47
CA MET A 90 0.11 -14.96 6.84
C MET A 90 -0.86 -15.11 5.68
N GLY A 91 -1.18 -16.33 5.25
CA GLY A 91 -2.02 -16.58 4.07
C GLY A 91 -1.37 -16.08 2.77
N VAL A 92 -0.04 -16.11 2.68
CA VAL A 92 0.73 -15.60 1.53
C VAL A 92 1.38 -16.76 0.79
N ASP A 93 1.23 -16.79 -0.53
CA ASP A 93 1.87 -17.78 -1.38
C ASP A 93 3.38 -17.52 -1.48
N MET A 94 4.17 -18.59 -1.45
CA MET A 94 5.62 -18.54 -1.57
C MET A 94 6.13 -19.42 -2.72
N ILE A 95 7.11 -18.91 -3.47
CA ILE A 95 7.82 -19.64 -4.51
C ILE A 95 9.31 -19.69 -4.15
N ASN A 96 9.86 -20.90 -4.10
CA ASN A 96 11.29 -21.14 -3.89
C ASN A 96 11.97 -21.44 -5.23
N LEU A 97 12.93 -20.59 -5.64
CA LEU A 97 13.64 -20.77 -6.91
C LEU A 97 14.81 -21.77 -6.82
N ASN A 98 15.26 -22.09 -5.60
CA ASN A 98 16.30 -23.07 -5.30
C ASN A 98 17.68 -22.74 -5.91
N PHE A 99 18.02 -21.45 -6.08
CA PHE A 99 19.41 -21.09 -6.38
C PHE A 99 20.27 -21.22 -5.12
N ASP A 100 21.52 -21.62 -5.30
CA ASP A 100 22.46 -21.79 -4.20
C ASP A 100 22.84 -20.43 -3.59
N ASP A 101 22.71 -20.29 -2.27
CA ASP A 101 23.26 -19.19 -1.48
C ASP A 101 24.77 -19.04 -1.71
N ALA A 102 25.27 -17.80 -1.72
CA ALA A 102 26.67 -17.46 -1.97
C ALA A 102 27.65 -18.31 -1.16
N LEU A 103 27.30 -18.69 0.06
CA LEU A 103 28.12 -19.51 0.95
C LEU A 103 28.37 -20.93 0.41
N TRP A 104 27.47 -21.43 -0.45
CA TRP A 104 27.51 -22.76 -1.04
C TRP A 104 27.84 -22.75 -2.54
N ARG A 105 27.93 -21.57 -3.18
CA ARG A 105 28.15 -21.46 -4.62
C ARG A 105 29.56 -21.86 -5.03
N LYS A 106 29.62 -22.85 -5.93
CA LYS A 106 30.85 -23.35 -6.55
C LYS A 106 31.16 -22.67 -7.88
N LYS A 107 32.44 -22.65 -8.25
CA LYS A 107 32.87 -22.20 -9.56
C LYS A 107 32.21 -23.06 -10.65
N PRO A 108 31.73 -22.47 -11.76
CA PRO A 108 31.09 -23.23 -12.84
C PRO A 108 32.09 -24.15 -13.56
N ILE A 109 33.36 -23.75 -13.60
CA ILE A 109 34.46 -24.51 -14.18
C ILE A 109 35.50 -24.71 -13.08
N ILE A 110 35.81 -25.96 -12.76
CA ILE A 110 36.81 -26.36 -11.77
C ILE A 110 37.93 -27.06 -12.52
N LYS A 111 39.16 -26.52 -12.44
CA LYS A 111 40.32 -27.14 -13.10
C LYS A 111 40.72 -28.44 -12.37
N THR A 112 41.39 -29.35 -13.08
CA THR A 112 41.78 -30.66 -12.52
C THR A 112 42.61 -30.53 -11.23
N HIS A 113 43.58 -29.61 -11.18
CA HIS A 113 44.38 -29.36 -9.98
C HIS A 113 43.54 -28.77 -8.83
N GLU A 114 42.61 -27.85 -9.13
CA GLU A 114 41.69 -27.30 -8.12
C GLU A 114 40.80 -28.40 -7.53
N ARG A 115 40.38 -29.38 -8.34
CA ARG A 115 39.59 -30.53 -7.86
C ARG A 115 40.36 -31.41 -6.88
N ILE A 116 41.67 -31.57 -7.07
CA ILE A 116 42.53 -32.35 -6.18
C ILE A 116 42.75 -31.58 -4.88
N ILE A 117 43.19 -30.32 -4.97
CA ILE A 117 43.45 -29.47 -3.80
C ILE A 117 42.16 -29.22 -2.99
N GLY A 118 41.04 -29.06 -3.69
CA GLY A 118 39.72 -28.79 -3.11
C GLY A 118 39.16 -29.90 -2.24
N LYS A 119 39.77 -31.11 -2.22
CA LYS A 119 39.45 -32.14 -1.23
C LYS A 119 39.95 -31.79 0.17
N VAL A 120 41.05 -31.04 0.25
CA VAL A 120 41.69 -30.61 1.50
C VAL A 120 41.33 -29.16 1.84
N LEU A 121 41.26 -28.29 0.81
CA LEU A 121 40.92 -26.87 0.95
C LEU A 121 39.71 -26.49 0.08
N PRO A 122 38.47 -26.75 0.56
CA PRO A 122 37.25 -26.54 -0.22
C PRO A 122 37.03 -25.11 -0.74
N GLU A 123 37.63 -24.11 -0.09
CA GLU A 123 37.55 -22.69 -0.43
C GLU A 123 37.92 -22.43 -1.90
N ILE A 124 38.91 -23.15 -2.45
CA ILE A 124 39.35 -22.99 -3.84
C ILE A 124 38.23 -23.34 -4.84
N LEU A 125 37.29 -24.19 -4.45
CA LEU A 125 36.18 -24.61 -5.31
C LEU A 125 35.03 -23.61 -5.34
N HIS A 126 35.01 -22.62 -4.45
CA HIS A 126 33.87 -21.72 -4.26
C HIS A 126 34.09 -20.36 -4.91
N ILE A 127 33.00 -19.73 -5.35
CA ILE A 127 33.03 -18.37 -5.92
C ILE A 127 33.30 -17.35 -4.80
N TYR A 128 32.70 -17.58 -3.63
CA TYR A 128 32.78 -16.69 -2.47
C TYR A 128 33.33 -17.45 -1.25
N PRO A 129 34.66 -17.67 -1.17
CA PRO A 129 35.25 -18.57 -0.17
C PRO A 129 35.20 -18.03 1.26
N ILE A 130 35.22 -16.71 1.43
CA ILE A 130 35.34 -16.06 2.74
C ILE A 130 34.12 -15.17 2.99
N TYR A 131 33.37 -15.47 4.05
CA TYR A 131 32.11 -14.75 4.34
C TYR A 131 32.29 -13.23 4.43
N ARG A 132 33.20 -12.74 5.28
CA ARG A 132 33.32 -11.29 5.56
C ARG A 132 33.71 -10.46 4.35
N THR A 133 34.65 -10.95 3.54
CA THR A 133 35.26 -10.18 2.44
C THR A 133 34.63 -10.49 1.10
N SER A 134 34.23 -11.75 0.86
CA SER A 134 33.70 -12.20 -0.42
C SER A 134 32.18 -12.18 -0.47
N ILE A 135 31.48 -12.30 0.67
CA ILE A 135 30.00 -12.33 0.71
C ILE A 135 29.45 -11.01 1.26
N ALA A 136 29.74 -10.69 2.52
CA ALA A 136 29.17 -9.52 3.21
C ALA A 136 29.62 -8.18 2.62
N HIS A 137 30.86 -8.08 2.13
CA HIS A 137 31.40 -6.88 1.46
C HIS A 137 31.88 -7.18 0.04
N GLY A 138 31.43 -8.28 -0.53
CA GLY A 138 31.90 -8.78 -1.82
C GLY A 138 31.39 -7.97 -3.01
N GLN A 139 32.10 -8.08 -4.13
CA GLN A 139 31.59 -7.70 -5.44
C GLN A 139 31.06 -8.93 -6.16
N ILE A 140 30.07 -8.75 -7.04
CA ILE A 140 29.59 -9.81 -7.92
C ILE A 140 30.77 -10.28 -8.78
N LYS A 141 31.10 -11.57 -8.71
CA LYS A 141 32.24 -12.14 -9.45
C LYS A 141 31.78 -12.52 -10.85
N LYS A 142 32.65 -12.33 -11.85
CA LYS A 142 32.40 -12.72 -13.24
C LYS A 142 31.98 -14.20 -13.38
N SER A 143 32.55 -15.07 -12.56
CA SER A 143 32.19 -16.50 -12.53
C SER A 143 30.73 -16.78 -12.14
N ASP A 144 30.00 -15.81 -11.60
CA ASP A 144 28.58 -15.93 -11.24
C ASP A 144 27.64 -15.44 -12.36
N GLU A 145 28.16 -14.86 -13.46
CA GLU A 145 27.36 -14.32 -14.57
C GLU A 145 26.36 -15.33 -15.15
N SER A 146 26.77 -16.60 -15.27
CA SER A 146 25.90 -17.67 -15.78
C SER A 146 24.66 -17.92 -14.90
N ASN A 147 24.74 -17.64 -13.60
CA ASN A 147 23.59 -17.73 -12.70
C ASN A 147 22.68 -16.51 -12.82
N LEU A 148 23.22 -15.32 -13.07
CA LEU A 148 22.43 -14.09 -13.19
C LEU A 148 21.33 -14.22 -14.24
N GLY A 149 21.68 -14.69 -15.45
CA GLY A 149 20.71 -14.89 -16.53
C GLY A 149 19.65 -15.96 -16.22
N LYS A 150 20.02 -17.02 -15.47
CA LYS A 150 19.08 -18.05 -15.03
C LYS A 150 18.10 -17.52 -13.99
N ILE A 151 18.61 -16.74 -13.03
CA ILE A 151 17.80 -16.09 -11.99
C ILE A 151 16.82 -15.11 -12.63
N GLU A 152 17.29 -14.24 -13.53
CA GLU A 152 16.43 -13.31 -14.27
C GLU A 152 15.30 -14.05 -15.00
N LYS A 153 15.64 -15.08 -15.77
CA LYS A 153 14.65 -15.89 -16.49
C LYS A 153 13.65 -16.54 -15.55
N ALA A 154 14.09 -17.06 -14.41
CA ALA A 154 13.21 -17.66 -13.41
C ALA A 154 12.27 -16.62 -12.76
N LEU A 155 12.75 -15.42 -12.43
CA LEU A 155 11.93 -14.33 -11.90
C LEU A 155 10.88 -13.89 -12.90
N ARG A 156 11.27 -13.61 -14.15
CA ARG A 156 10.32 -13.23 -15.23
C ARG A 156 9.27 -14.31 -15.52
N LYS A 157 9.64 -15.59 -15.39
CA LYS A 157 8.69 -16.71 -15.58
C LYS A 157 7.61 -16.74 -14.49
N ASN A 158 7.98 -16.44 -13.24
CA ASN A 158 7.08 -16.52 -12.08
C ASN A 158 6.30 -15.22 -11.83
N ILE A 159 6.83 -14.07 -12.24
CA ILE A 159 6.16 -12.77 -12.12
C ILE A 159 5.32 -12.54 -13.38
N LYS A 160 4.01 -12.78 -13.25
CA LYS A 160 3.03 -12.64 -14.35
C LYS A 160 2.10 -11.46 -14.10
N GLY A 161 1.75 -10.76 -15.18
CA GLY A 161 0.77 -9.66 -15.19
C GLY A 161 1.33 -8.40 -15.85
N LYS A 162 0.46 -7.59 -16.46
CA LYS A 162 0.83 -6.31 -17.08
C LYS A 162 0.96 -5.16 -16.09
N ASN A 163 0.26 -5.23 -14.95
CA ASN A 163 0.27 -4.22 -13.90
C ASN A 163 0.51 -4.91 -12.56
N VAL A 164 1.78 -5.02 -12.17
CA VAL A 164 2.20 -5.66 -10.91
C VAL A 164 3.23 -4.77 -10.21
N PHE A 165 3.29 -4.86 -8.89
CA PHE A 165 4.30 -4.18 -8.09
C PHE A 165 5.33 -5.18 -7.59
N VAL A 166 6.60 -4.87 -7.77
CA VAL A 166 7.72 -5.69 -7.32
C VAL A 166 8.44 -4.97 -6.20
N PHE A 167 8.65 -5.67 -5.09
CA PHE A 167 9.42 -5.21 -3.94
C PHE A 167 10.66 -6.10 -3.84
N CYS A 168 11.85 -5.53 -3.69
CA CYS A 168 13.06 -6.30 -3.41
C CYS A 168 14.04 -5.54 -2.52
N SER A 169 15.17 -6.16 -2.21
CA SER A 169 16.22 -5.59 -1.36
C SER A 169 16.93 -4.37 -1.99
N ALA A 170 17.18 -3.32 -1.19
CA ALA A 170 18.08 -2.21 -1.55
C ALA A 170 19.57 -2.58 -1.44
N SER A 171 19.86 -3.78 -0.95
CA SER A 171 21.19 -4.31 -0.68
C SER A 171 21.99 -3.50 0.35
N ILE A 172 21.31 -2.92 1.34
CA ILE A 172 21.95 -2.30 2.49
C ILE A 172 22.67 -3.40 3.30
N GLY A 173 23.91 -3.14 3.71
CA GLY A 173 24.78 -4.16 4.30
C GLY A 173 25.74 -4.83 3.32
N GLY A 174 25.51 -4.70 2.00
CA GLY A 174 26.50 -5.03 0.98
C GLY A 174 26.61 -6.51 0.59
N HIS A 175 25.72 -7.37 1.09
CA HIS A 175 25.71 -8.80 0.80
C HIS A 175 25.59 -9.07 -0.71
N VAL A 176 26.43 -9.95 -1.25
CA VAL A 176 26.51 -10.18 -2.69
C VAL A 176 25.19 -10.69 -3.29
N ASP A 177 24.47 -11.57 -2.60
CA ASP A 177 23.16 -12.07 -3.05
C ASP A 177 22.09 -10.98 -3.11
N HIS A 178 22.11 -10.03 -2.17
CA HIS A 178 21.20 -8.89 -2.21
C HIS A 178 21.55 -7.98 -3.39
N LYS A 179 22.85 -7.76 -3.68
CA LYS A 179 23.28 -7.01 -4.87
C LYS A 179 22.82 -7.69 -6.15
N ILE A 180 22.91 -9.02 -6.23
CA ILE A 180 22.45 -9.79 -7.39
C ILE A 180 20.95 -9.60 -7.59
N VAL A 181 20.13 -9.87 -6.57
CA VAL A 181 18.67 -9.71 -6.65
C VAL A 181 18.30 -8.28 -7.00
N ARG A 182 18.91 -7.28 -6.33
CA ARG A 182 18.65 -5.87 -6.62
C ARG A 182 18.97 -5.52 -8.07
N ASN A 183 20.17 -5.84 -8.54
CA ASN A 183 20.61 -5.50 -9.89
C ASN A 183 19.71 -6.15 -10.96
N ILE A 184 19.32 -7.42 -10.77
CA ILE A 184 18.41 -8.12 -11.67
C ILE A 184 17.03 -7.48 -11.63
N CYS A 185 16.50 -7.17 -10.46
CA CYS A 185 15.19 -6.53 -10.36
C CYS A 185 15.18 -5.13 -10.99
N GLU A 186 16.21 -4.31 -10.74
CA GLU A 186 16.37 -2.96 -11.31
C GLU A 186 16.44 -3.00 -12.84
N SER A 187 17.09 -3.99 -13.44
CA SER A 187 17.12 -4.16 -14.90
C SER A 187 15.84 -4.79 -15.46
N SER A 188 15.08 -5.52 -14.64
CA SER A 188 13.98 -6.37 -15.12
C SER A 188 12.59 -5.77 -14.99
N PHE A 189 12.36 -4.94 -13.97
CA PHE A 189 11.03 -4.47 -13.59
C PHE A 189 10.96 -2.96 -13.52
N LYS A 190 9.92 -2.39 -14.14
CA LYS A 190 9.64 -0.95 -14.11
C LYS A 190 9.04 -0.53 -12.77
N ASN A 191 8.08 -1.32 -12.27
CA ASN A 191 7.35 -1.00 -11.04
C ASN A 191 8.05 -1.57 -9.80
N LEU A 192 9.26 -1.10 -9.54
CA LEU A 192 10.15 -1.64 -8.51
C LEU A 192 10.29 -0.74 -7.29
N TYR A 193 10.20 -1.34 -6.10
CA TYR A 193 10.47 -0.71 -4.82
C TYR A 193 11.55 -1.48 -4.08
N LEU A 194 12.51 -0.76 -3.52
CA LEU A 194 13.66 -1.33 -2.83
C LEU A 194 13.47 -1.12 -1.33
N TRP A 195 13.23 -2.19 -0.56
CA TRP A 195 13.16 -2.06 0.90
C TRP A 195 14.54 -1.83 1.51
N SER A 196 14.56 -1.09 2.61
CA SER A 196 15.73 -0.91 3.46
C SER A 196 15.99 -2.19 4.26
N ASP A 197 17.10 -2.88 3.96
CA ASP A 197 17.41 -4.20 4.54
C ASP A 197 17.58 -4.15 6.06
N TYR A 198 16.66 -4.82 6.76
CA TYR A 198 16.68 -4.95 8.22
C TYR A 198 17.35 -6.27 8.63
N PRO A 199 18.19 -6.32 9.68
CA PRO A 199 18.55 -5.23 10.60
C PRO A 199 19.79 -4.43 10.20
N TYR A 200 20.29 -4.61 8.97
CA TYR A 200 21.53 -3.98 8.50
C TYR A 200 21.44 -2.45 8.49
N ASN A 201 20.29 -1.91 8.10
CA ASN A 201 20.00 -0.48 8.09
C ASN A 201 20.17 0.19 9.48
N ILE A 202 19.73 -0.46 10.56
CA ILE A 202 19.91 0.05 11.92
C ILE A 202 21.37 -0.04 12.36
N ARG A 203 22.05 -1.15 12.04
CA ARG A 203 23.45 -1.36 12.44
C ARG A 203 24.42 -0.35 11.84
N LEU A 204 24.14 0.11 10.62
CA LEU A 204 24.98 1.04 9.89
C LEU A 204 24.73 2.51 10.27
N GLY A 205 23.80 2.79 11.20
CA GLY A 205 23.52 4.13 11.73
C GLY A 205 22.99 5.15 10.71
N ASN A 206 22.81 4.74 9.46
CA ASN A 206 22.51 5.62 8.34
C ASN A 206 21.35 5.05 7.52
N TYR A 207 20.13 5.46 7.87
CA TYR A 207 18.92 5.20 7.09
C TYR A 207 19.00 5.76 5.65
N LYS A 208 19.93 6.70 5.39
CA LYS A 208 20.06 7.47 4.14
C LYS A 208 21.21 7.03 3.21
N ASN A 209 21.87 5.89 3.45
CA ASN A 209 23.07 5.47 2.71
C ASN A 209 22.84 4.55 1.48
N TYR A 210 21.65 4.58 0.88
CA TYR A 210 21.55 4.18 -0.53
C TYR A 210 21.91 5.42 -1.36
N LYS A 211 23.00 5.32 -2.15
CA LYS A 211 23.66 6.43 -2.87
C LYS A 211 22.65 7.45 -3.44
N SER A 212 22.77 8.71 -2.98
CA SER A 212 22.13 9.92 -3.51
C SER A 212 20.62 9.81 -3.73
N ILE A 213 19.87 9.50 -2.68
CA ILE A 213 18.41 9.64 -2.71
C ILE A 213 18.08 11.09 -2.33
N SER A 214 17.42 11.79 -3.25
CA SER A 214 16.69 13.03 -2.94
C SER A 214 15.70 12.74 -1.80
N GLU A 215 15.39 13.71 -0.95
CA GLU A 215 14.40 13.51 0.13
C GLU A 215 13.01 13.07 -0.37
N ASN A 216 12.77 13.13 -1.69
CA ASN A 216 11.53 12.77 -2.36
C ASN A 216 11.42 11.33 -2.90
N ASP A 217 12.48 10.50 -2.86
CA ASP A 217 12.46 9.16 -3.52
C ASP A 217 12.30 7.96 -2.55
N TYR A 218 11.60 8.16 -1.44
CA TYR A 218 11.25 7.07 -0.51
C TYR A 218 9.91 7.29 0.20
N PHE A 219 9.34 6.22 0.74
CA PHE A 219 8.23 6.29 1.68
C PHE A 219 8.47 5.41 2.90
N GLU A 220 7.75 5.70 3.98
CA GLU A 220 7.87 4.99 5.25
C GLU A 220 6.58 4.27 5.59
N PHE A 221 6.64 2.95 5.79
CA PHE A 221 5.49 2.16 6.14
C PHE A 221 5.51 1.77 7.63
N LYS A 222 4.40 2.07 8.33
CA LYS A 222 4.29 1.90 9.79
C LYS A 222 3.25 0.89 10.26
N TYR A 223 2.47 0.32 9.36
CA TYR A 223 1.43 -0.66 9.73
C TYR A 223 1.99 -2.08 9.76
N GLY A 224 1.29 -3.01 10.41
CA GLY A 224 1.68 -4.44 10.46
C GLY A 224 2.94 -4.75 11.29
N GLN A 225 3.53 -3.77 11.98
CA GLN A 225 4.77 -3.94 12.74
C GLN A 225 4.68 -4.96 13.90
N PRO A 226 3.56 -5.04 14.66
CA PRO A 226 3.39 -6.10 15.66
C PRO A 226 3.44 -7.50 15.03
N LYS A 227 2.75 -7.71 13.91
CA LYS A 227 2.77 -9.00 13.20
C LYS A 227 4.16 -9.30 12.64
N ARG A 228 4.84 -8.33 12.05
CA ARG A 228 6.24 -8.46 11.60
C ARG A 228 7.15 -8.91 12.74
N PHE A 229 7.04 -8.29 13.92
CA PHE A 229 7.82 -8.66 15.09
C PHE A 229 7.58 -10.13 15.50
N GLU A 230 6.33 -10.58 15.52
CA GLU A 230 6.00 -11.98 15.79
C GLU A 230 6.59 -12.93 14.76
N MET A 231 6.51 -12.58 13.47
CA MET A 231 7.00 -13.45 12.40
C MET A 231 8.52 -13.55 12.41
N ILE A 232 9.24 -12.45 12.66
CA ILE A 232 10.71 -12.44 12.76
C ILE A 232 11.20 -13.43 13.83
N LYS A 233 10.50 -13.54 14.97
CA LYS A 233 10.89 -14.46 16.06
C LYS A 233 10.88 -15.93 15.66
N LYS A 234 10.16 -16.31 14.61
CA LYS A 234 10.03 -17.70 14.16
C LYS A 234 11.22 -18.18 13.34
N TYR A 235 12.09 -17.28 12.87
CA TYR A 235 13.34 -17.62 12.18
C TYR A 235 14.46 -17.91 13.20
N ILE A 236 14.33 -19.03 13.93
CA ILE A 236 15.21 -19.43 15.02
C ILE A 236 16.65 -19.63 14.51
N THR A 237 16.81 -20.19 13.31
CA THR A 237 18.13 -20.38 12.67
C THR A 237 18.87 -19.06 12.38
N GLN A 238 18.14 -17.93 12.36
CA GLN A 238 18.65 -16.60 12.02
C GLN A 238 18.79 -15.65 13.22
N LYS A 239 18.54 -16.11 14.45
CA LYS A 239 18.57 -15.28 15.67
C LYS A 239 19.87 -14.47 15.85
N ASN A 240 21.00 -15.01 15.42
CA ASN A 240 22.33 -14.38 15.56
C ASN A 240 22.52 -13.15 14.67
N VAL A 241 21.60 -12.92 13.72
CA VAL A 241 21.56 -11.70 12.90
C VAL A 241 21.11 -10.48 13.74
N PHE A 242 20.58 -10.66 14.95
CA PHE A 242 20.25 -9.58 15.87
C PHE A 242 21.34 -9.38 16.92
N LYS A 243 21.73 -8.12 17.16
CA LYS A 243 22.73 -7.79 18.20
C LYS A 243 22.12 -8.15 19.57
N ASN A 244 22.82 -8.96 20.36
CA ASN A 244 22.36 -9.47 21.66
C ASN A 244 20.99 -10.18 21.60
N ASN A 245 20.60 -10.75 20.44
CA ASN A 245 19.28 -11.34 20.22
C ASN A 245 18.10 -10.40 20.47
N GLN A 246 18.32 -9.08 20.51
CA GLN A 246 17.26 -8.10 20.69
C GLN A 246 16.71 -7.66 19.34
N ILE A 247 15.46 -8.02 19.08
CA ILE A 247 14.72 -7.56 17.90
C ILE A 247 14.09 -6.22 18.24
N ARG A 248 14.44 -5.18 17.47
CA ARG A 248 13.81 -3.85 17.55
C ARG A 248 13.20 -3.53 16.20
N VAL A 249 11.89 -3.72 16.08
CA VAL A 249 11.19 -3.42 14.83
C VAL A 249 11.02 -1.91 14.73
N THR A 250 11.45 -1.36 13.61
CA THR A 250 11.26 0.05 13.24
C THR A 250 10.31 0.13 12.05
N LYS A 251 9.86 1.34 11.73
CA LYS A 251 9.23 1.63 10.44
C LYS A 251 10.03 1.02 9.28
N GLU A 252 9.30 0.50 8.30
CA GLU A 252 9.87 0.01 7.05
C GLU A 252 10.09 1.19 6.12
N ILE A 253 11.17 1.14 5.34
CA ILE A 253 11.52 2.21 4.41
C ILE A 253 11.63 1.57 3.04
N TYR A 254 11.01 2.19 2.04
CA TYR A 254 11.02 1.74 0.67
C TYR A 254 11.52 2.86 -0.22
N TYR A 255 12.59 2.58 -0.96
CA TYR A 255 13.18 3.49 -1.94
C TYR A 255 12.68 3.15 -3.34
N PHE A 256 12.71 4.12 -4.23
CA PHE A 256 12.44 3.94 -5.65
C PHE A 256 13.39 4.84 -6.45
N LYS A 257 13.77 4.46 -7.68
CA LYS A 257 14.64 5.27 -8.55
C LYS A 257 13.85 5.87 -9.71
N GLY A 258 14.26 7.05 -10.15
CA GLY A 258 13.64 7.91 -11.16
C GLY A 258 13.04 7.23 -12.40
N LYS A 259 12.05 7.93 -12.98
CA LYS A 259 10.81 7.51 -13.70
C LYS A 259 9.58 7.26 -12.84
N TYR A 260 9.72 7.29 -11.52
CA TYR A 260 8.58 7.46 -10.61
C TYR A 260 8.17 8.91 -10.38
N GLU A 261 8.91 9.90 -10.88
CA GLU A 261 8.28 11.18 -11.18
C GLU A 261 7.12 10.96 -12.15
N ASN A 262 7.23 10.04 -13.11
CA ASN A 262 6.16 9.76 -14.06
C ASN A 262 5.11 8.79 -13.53
N LEU A 263 5.44 7.77 -12.73
CA LEU A 263 4.41 6.93 -12.10
C LEU A 263 3.76 7.55 -10.87
N ILE A 264 4.43 8.45 -10.14
CA ILE A 264 3.77 9.34 -9.18
C ILE A 264 3.13 10.53 -9.92
N LYS A 265 3.56 10.97 -11.12
CA LYS A 265 2.78 11.89 -12.00
C LYS A 265 1.60 11.19 -12.71
N GLU A 266 1.65 9.89 -12.94
CA GLU A 266 0.63 9.06 -13.64
C GLU A 266 -0.30 8.36 -12.63
N SER A 267 0.18 8.02 -11.43
CA SER A 267 -0.65 7.65 -10.26
C SER A 267 -1.14 8.88 -9.50
N ARG A 268 -0.58 10.07 -9.79
CA ARG A 268 -1.26 11.36 -9.66
C ARG A 268 -2.26 11.58 -10.78
N GLU A 269 -2.60 10.60 -11.62
CA GLU A 269 -3.46 10.78 -12.79
C GLU A 269 -2.72 11.63 -13.84
N GLY A 270 -2.60 11.11 -15.07
CA GLY A 270 -1.79 11.74 -16.12
C GLY A 270 -2.06 13.23 -16.24
N ILE A 271 -1.01 14.06 -16.16
CA ILE A 271 -1.02 15.54 -16.27
C ILE A 271 -2.43 16.11 -16.07
N ILE A 272 -2.89 16.18 -14.82
CA ILE A 272 -4.19 16.77 -14.53
C ILE A 272 -4.06 18.28 -14.65
N ASN A 273 -4.69 18.85 -15.66
CA ASN A 273 -5.00 20.27 -15.65
C ASN A 273 -6.29 20.47 -14.86
N ILE A 274 -6.26 21.31 -13.83
CA ILE A 274 -7.47 21.72 -13.13
C ILE A 274 -7.70 23.19 -13.44
N GLU A 275 -8.89 23.48 -13.93
CA GLU A 275 -9.31 24.84 -14.29
C GLU A 275 -10.71 25.12 -13.75
N THR A 276 -10.98 26.40 -13.49
CA THR A 276 -12.33 26.88 -13.20
C THR A 276 -12.96 27.41 -14.48
N LYS A 277 -14.15 26.92 -14.81
CA LYS A 277 -15.02 27.51 -15.85
C LYS A 277 -16.20 28.22 -15.20
N GLN A 278 -16.65 29.33 -15.78
CA GLN A 278 -17.81 30.10 -15.28
C GLN A 278 -19.09 29.81 -16.08
N THR A 279 -18.97 29.10 -17.19
CA THR A 279 -20.07 28.79 -18.12
C THR A 279 -20.11 27.29 -18.41
N LEU A 280 -21.32 26.74 -18.47
CA LEU A 280 -21.57 25.40 -18.99
C LEU A 280 -21.78 25.52 -20.50
N ASP A 281 -20.71 25.36 -21.28
CA ASP A 281 -20.79 25.29 -22.73
C ASP A 281 -21.21 23.87 -23.19
N GLU A 282 -21.64 23.74 -24.45
CA GLU A 282 -22.08 22.46 -25.03
C GLU A 282 -21.01 21.37 -24.94
N LYS A 283 -19.73 21.74 -25.05
CA LYS A 283 -18.62 20.79 -24.95
C LYS A 283 -18.50 20.25 -23.52
N LEU A 284 -18.51 21.13 -22.51
CA LEU A 284 -18.40 20.75 -21.11
C LEU A 284 -19.61 19.91 -20.68
N LYS A 285 -20.81 20.25 -21.17
CA LYS A 285 -22.01 19.44 -20.94
C LYS A 285 -21.85 18.03 -21.51
N SER A 286 -21.41 17.92 -22.77
CA SER A 286 -21.12 16.64 -23.42
C SER A 286 -20.05 15.84 -22.67
N ASP A 287 -18.96 16.48 -22.26
CA ASP A 287 -17.87 15.84 -21.51
C ASP A 287 -18.33 15.38 -20.11
N TRP A 288 -19.21 16.15 -19.45
CA TRP A 288 -19.80 15.78 -18.16
C TRP A 288 -20.73 14.58 -18.30
N ILE A 289 -21.60 14.54 -19.32
CA ILE A 289 -22.44 13.37 -19.61
C ILE A 289 -21.55 12.13 -19.83
N ALA A 290 -20.50 12.26 -20.65
CA ALA A 290 -19.57 11.19 -20.92
C ALA A 290 -18.80 10.73 -19.68
N LEU A 291 -18.46 11.65 -18.77
CA LEU A 291 -17.84 11.34 -17.48
C LEU A 291 -18.83 10.59 -16.59
N TRP A 292 -20.04 11.10 -16.43
CA TRP A 292 -21.06 10.52 -15.56
C TRP A 292 -21.38 9.07 -15.93
N ASN A 293 -21.52 8.79 -17.23
CA ASN A 293 -21.78 7.43 -17.74
C ASN A 293 -20.66 6.41 -17.45
N ARG A 294 -19.43 6.86 -17.16
CA ARG A 294 -18.28 5.98 -16.93
C ARG A 294 -17.71 6.06 -15.51
N SER A 295 -18.28 6.90 -14.65
CA SER A 295 -17.75 7.17 -13.31
C SER A 295 -18.24 6.16 -12.27
N ASP A 296 -17.32 5.68 -11.43
CA ASP A 296 -17.65 4.77 -10.33
C ASP A 296 -18.52 5.42 -9.23
N ASN A 297 -18.44 6.75 -9.08
CA ASN A 297 -19.18 7.51 -8.06
C ASN A 297 -20.36 8.30 -8.64
N ALA A 298 -20.81 7.97 -9.85
CA ALA A 298 -21.97 8.60 -10.47
C ALA A 298 -23.23 8.42 -9.60
N ASN A 299 -23.95 9.52 -9.38
CA ASN A 299 -25.22 9.56 -8.68
C ASN A 299 -26.10 10.67 -9.28
N ILE A 300 -27.37 10.74 -8.88
CA ILE A 300 -28.30 11.74 -9.42
C ILE A 300 -27.79 13.15 -9.15
N SER A 301 -27.32 13.44 -7.94
CA SER A 301 -26.89 14.78 -7.52
C SER A 301 -25.60 15.28 -8.19
N ASN A 302 -24.79 14.41 -8.77
CA ASN A 302 -23.60 14.79 -9.55
C ASN A 302 -23.78 14.66 -11.07
N SER A 303 -25.02 14.47 -11.54
CA SER A 303 -25.39 14.45 -12.96
C SER A 303 -25.54 15.87 -13.53
N PRO A 304 -25.29 16.04 -14.84
CA PRO A 304 -25.55 17.31 -15.53
C PRO A 304 -27.04 17.69 -15.50
N ASP A 305 -27.96 16.71 -15.57
CA ASP A 305 -29.41 16.96 -15.54
C ASP A 305 -29.86 17.53 -14.20
N TRP A 306 -29.32 17.01 -13.09
CA TRP A 306 -29.57 17.55 -11.76
C TRP A 306 -29.11 19.00 -11.65
N PHE A 307 -27.91 19.30 -12.14
CA PHE A 307 -27.40 20.66 -12.20
C PHE A 307 -28.36 21.59 -12.96
N GLU A 308 -28.85 21.19 -14.13
CA GLU A 308 -29.75 22.01 -14.95
C GLU A 308 -31.10 22.25 -14.26
N ILE A 309 -31.67 21.22 -13.64
CA ILE A 309 -32.91 21.33 -12.86
C ILE A 309 -32.71 22.32 -11.70
N CYS A 310 -31.63 22.16 -10.93
CA CYS A 310 -31.31 23.05 -9.82
C CYS A 310 -31.10 24.50 -10.32
N ASN A 311 -30.34 24.69 -11.40
CA ASN A 311 -30.07 26.01 -11.92
C ASN A 311 -31.32 26.71 -12.46
N LYS A 312 -32.19 25.99 -13.18
CA LYS A 312 -33.48 26.50 -13.67
C LYS A 312 -34.44 26.87 -12.54
N THR A 313 -34.46 26.06 -11.48
CA THR A 313 -35.36 26.22 -10.34
C THR A 313 -34.96 27.39 -9.46
N TYR A 314 -33.68 27.45 -9.07
CA TYR A 314 -33.20 28.40 -8.07
C TYR A 314 -32.54 29.64 -8.66
N LYS A 315 -32.25 29.66 -9.96
CA LYS A 315 -31.64 30.78 -10.69
C LYS A 315 -30.38 31.28 -10.00
N TYR A 316 -29.47 30.34 -9.73
CA TYR A 316 -28.24 30.65 -8.99
C TYR A 316 -27.37 31.64 -9.75
N LYS A 317 -26.61 32.43 -8.98
CA LYS A 317 -25.63 33.38 -9.50
C LYS A 317 -24.22 32.91 -9.14
N ASN A 318 -23.23 33.37 -9.91
CA ASN A 318 -21.80 33.13 -9.66
C ASN A 318 -21.47 31.63 -9.54
N ILE A 319 -21.83 30.88 -10.59
CA ILE A 319 -21.55 29.45 -10.71
C ILE A 319 -20.14 29.26 -11.24
N ASN A 320 -19.41 28.31 -10.67
CA ASN A 320 -18.06 27.95 -11.02
C ASN A 320 -17.96 26.42 -11.13
N PHE A 321 -17.41 25.93 -12.23
CA PHE A 321 -17.16 24.51 -12.46
C PHE A 321 -15.68 24.25 -12.30
N VAL A 322 -15.30 23.59 -11.21
CA VAL A 322 -13.92 23.12 -11.05
C VAL A 322 -13.78 21.84 -11.84
N CYS A 323 -13.07 21.90 -12.96
CA CYS A 323 -12.94 20.82 -13.93
C CYS A 323 -11.52 20.27 -13.89
N ALA A 324 -11.37 18.95 -13.74
CA ALA A 324 -10.10 18.25 -13.83
C ALA A 324 -10.01 17.48 -15.14
N TYR A 325 -8.92 17.65 -15.88
CA TYR A 325 -8.70 17.02 -17.18
C TYR A 325 -7.41 16.22 -17.20
N CYS A 326 -7.47 14.98 -17.70
CA CYS A 326 -6.28 14.19 -18.04
C CYS A 326 -6.08 14.28 -19.56
N GLY A 327 -5.12 15.09 -20.02
CA GLY A 327 -5.01 15.43 -21.43
C GLY A 327 -6.24 16.22 -21.89
N LYS A 328 -7.05 15.64 -22.79
CA LYS A 328 -8.32 16.24 -23.26
C LYS A 328 -9.56 15.70 -22.56
N ASP A 329 -9.40 14.65 -21.76
CA ASP A 329 -10.53 13.93 -21.17
C ASP A 329 -10.89 14.55 -19.82
N LEU A 330 -12.14 14.95 -19.65
CA LEU A 330 -12.65 15.41 -18.36
C LEU A 330 -12.70 14.24 -17.38
N VAL A 331 -11.90 14.27 -16.32
CA VAL A 331 -11.80 13.19 -15.32
C VAL A 331 -12.44 13.55 -13.98
N GLY A 332 -12.78 14.82 -13.74
CA GLY A 332 -13.55 15.20 -12.56
C GLY A 332 -14.22 16.56 -12.73
N ILE A 333 -15.34 16.77 -12.06
CA ILE A 333 -16.08 18.02 -12.08
C ILE A 333 -16.77 18.27 -10.74
N LEU A 334 -16.64 19.50 -10.24
CA LEU A 334 -17.31 20.00 -9.03
C LEU A 334 -17.99 21.34 -9.34
N PRO A 335 -19.33 21.36 -9.50
CA PRO A 335 -20.09 22.59 -9.59
C PRO A 335 -20.17 23.27 -8.21
N LEU A 336 -19.82 24.55 -8.16
CA LEU A 336 -19.91 25.40 -6.97
C LEU A 336 -20.68 26.67 -7.29
N ARG A 337 -21.53 27.10 -6.36
CA ARG A 337 -22.22 28.39 -6.40
C ARG A 337 -21.85 29.20 -5.18
N LYS A 338 -21.87 30.54 -5.31
CA LYS A 338 -21.74 31.43 -4.16
C LYS A 338 -23.06 31.50 -3.39
N GLU A 339 -23.00 31.33 -2.08
CA GLU A 339 -24.13 31.44 -1.16
C GLU A 339 -23.77 32.27 0.07
N LYS A 340 -24.72 33.09 0.51
CA LYS A 340 -24.62 33.83 1.77
C LYS A 340 -25.33 33.05 2.86
N PHE A 341 -24.58 32.60 3.86
CA PHE A 341 -25.13 31.99 5.07
C PHE A 341 -24.90 32.95 6.24
N LEU A 342 -25.99 33.54 6.75
CA LEU A 342 -25.95 34.63 7.74
C LEU A 342 -25.06 35.80 7.25
N PHE A 343 -23.95 36.07 7.95
CA PHE A 343 -23.00 37.14 7.65
C PHE A 343 -21.79 36.68 6.85
N PHE A 344 -21.71 35.40 6.49
CA PHE A 344 -20.56 34.82 5.79
C PHE A 344 -20.93 34.41 4.37
N GLU A 345 -20.06 34.76 3.43
CA GLU A 345 -20.13 34.25 2.07
C GLU A 345 -19.29 32.98 1.96
N HIS A 346 -19.83 31.99 1.27
CA HIS A 346 -19.16 30.73 1.00
C HIS A 346 -19.58 30.17 -0.35
N TYR A 347 -18.80 29.21 -0.84
CA TYR A 347 -19.11 28.43 -2.03
C TYR A 347 -19.60 27.06 -1.60
N THR A 348 -20.67 26.58 -2.24
CA THR A 348 -21.29 25.30 -1.91
C THR A 348 -21.81 24.64 -3.17
N THR A 349 -22.20 23.38 -3.07
CA THR A 349 -22.77 22.61 -4.17
C THR A 349 -24.20 23.07 -4.50
N MET A 350 -24.76 22.51 -5.56
CA MET A 350 -26.15 22.74 -5.97
C MET A 350 -27.09 21.91 -5.08
N GLY A 351 -28.41 22.02 -5.29
CA GLY A 351 -29.42 21.19 -4.61
C GLY A 351 -29.67 21.51 -3.13
N GLY A 352 -28.67 21.97 -2.39
CA GLY A 352 -28.77 22.32 -0.97
C GLY A 352 -29.23 21.12 -0.14
N ARG A 353 -30.40 21.25 0.52
CA ARG A 353 -30.98 20.19 1.36
C ARG A 353 -31.55 18.99 0.59
N TYR A 354 -31.61 19.08 -0.74
CA TYR A 354 -32.17 18.03 -1.60
C TYR A 354 -31.08 17.20 -2.29
N THR A 355 -29.81 17.51 -2.03
CA THR A 355 -28.67 16.74 -2.49
C THR A 355 -28.64 15.40 -1.76
N ASP A 356 -28.40 14.32 -2.50
CA ASP A 356 -28.15 12.98 -1.96
C ASP A 356 -26.76 12.55 -2.44
N LYS A 357 -25.82 12.46 -1.49
CA LYS A 357 -24.38 12.26 -1.72
C LYS A 357 -23.67 13.47 -2.34
N LEU A 358 -22.34 13.46 -2.24
CA LEU A 358 -21.47 14.53 -2.72
C LEU A 358 -21.64 14.77 -4.24
N GLU A 359 -21.81 16.04 -4.63
CA GLU A 359 -21.96 16.45 -6.04
C GLU A 359 -20.64 16.47 -6.85
N LEU A 360 -19.53 16.07 -6.22
CA LEU A 360 -18.25 15.87 -6.88
C LEU A 360 -18.28 14.57 -7.70
N LEU A 361 -18.21 14.69 -9.02
CA LEU A 361 -18.10 13.55 -9.93
C LEU A 361 -16.63 13.32 -10.30
N THR A 362 -16.17 12.08 -10.24
CA THR A 362 -14.82 11.70 -10.66
C THR A 362 -14.84 10.40 -11.47
N ALA A 363 -13.96 10.29 -12.47
CA ALA A 363 -13.91 9.13 -13.36
C ALA A 363 -13.66 7.81 -12.60
N ARG A 364 -12.99 7.91 -11.46
CA ARG A 364 -12.82 6.83 -10.48
C ARG A 364 -12.98 7.42 -9.09
N ASN A 365 -13.45 6.62 -8.14
CA ASN A 365 -13.49 7.04 -6.72
C ASN A 365 -12.08 7.01 -6.11
N SER A 366 -11.22 7.93 -6.55
CA SER A 366 -9.83 8.08 -6.13
C SER A 366 -9.71 9.24 -5.15
N THR A 367 -9.29 8.94 -3.92
CA THR A 367 -9.02 9.96 -2.90
C THR A 367 -8.04 11.02 -3.41
N ASN A 368 -7.08 10.65 -4.27
CA ASN A 368 -6.08 11.60 -4.80
C ASN A 368 -6.72 12.67 -5.73
N LEU A 369 -7.60 12.24 -6.64
CA LEU A 369 -8.32 13.14 -7.56
C LEU A 369 -9.21 14.09 -6.80
N LEU A 370 -10.01 13.53 -5.89
CA LEU A 370 -10.91 14.26 -5.02
C LEU A 370 -10.14 15.34 -4.27
N ASN A 371 -8.97 14.99 -3.74
CA ASN A 371 -8.14 15.93 -3.01
C ASN A 371 -7.63 17.09 -3.85
N LYS A 372 -7.16 16.80 -5.06
CA LYS A 372 -6.63 17.85 -5.93
C LYS A 372 -7.71 18.83 -6.37
N ILE A 373 -8.89 18.33 -6.70
CA ILE A 373 -10.05 19.16 -7.05
C ILE A 373 -10.41 20.07 -5.88
N ILE A 374 -10.54 19.51 -4.67
CA ILE A 374 -10.92 20.32 -3.50
C ILE A 374 -9.80 21.30 -3.08
N LEU A 375 -8.52 20.90 -3.18
CA LEU A 375 -7.39 21.80 -2.91
C LEU A 375 -7.34 22.97 -3.91
N TYR A 376 -7.57 22.68 -5.19
CA TYR A 376 -7.64 23.71 -6.21
C TYR A 376 -8.82 24.65 -5.92
N ALA A 377 -10.01 24.09 -5.64
CA ALA A 377 -11.18 24.87 -5.29
C ALA A 377 -10.92 25.77 -4.07
N LYS A 378 -10.35 25.24 -2.99
CA LYS A 378 -10.02 26.01 -1.77
C LYS A 378 -9.03 27.14 -2.02
N LYS A 379 -8.08 26.97 -2.95
CA LYS A 379 -7.15 28.05 -3.33
C LYS A 379 -7.84 29.18 -4.11
N GLN A 380 -8.93 28.87 -4.82
CA GLN A 380 -9.70 29.82 -5.60
C GLN A 380 -10.84 30.46 -4.81
N PHE A 381 -11.36 29.77 -3.79
CA PHE A 381 -12.56 30.14 -3.06
C PHE A 381 -12.30 30.07 -1.55
N ASP A 382 -12.48 31.21 -0.85
CA ASP A 382 -12.11 31.35 0.57
C ASP A 382 -12.77 30.34 1.49
N ASN A 383 -14.11 30.23 1.41
CA ASN A 383 -14.91 29.34 2.24
C ASN A 383 -15.66 28.36 1.34
N ILE A 384 -15.48 27.05 1.54
CA ILE A 384 -16.21 26.00 0.81
C ILE A 384 -16.98 25.12 1.81
N SER A 385 -18.24 24.84 1.49
CA SER A 385 -19.07 23.83 2.15
C SER A 385 -19.37 22.70 1.17
N LEU A 386 -19.24 21.45 1.64
CA LEU A 386 -19.53 20.25 0.86
C LEU A 386 -20.59 19.42 1.60
N PRO A 387 -21.89 19.67 1.38
CA PRO A 387 -22.95 18.90 2.02
C PRO A 387 -22.95 17.45 1.53
N GLU A 388 -23.52 16.55 2.35
CA GLU A 388 -23.75 15.13 2.01
C GLU A 388 -22.48 14.38 1.53
N SER A 389 -21.32 14.77 2.07
CA SER A 389 -20.07 14.01 1.90
C SER A 389 -20.15 12.70 2.68
N ASP A 390 -19.65 11.61 2.09
CA ASP A 390 -19.52 10.34 2.82
C ASP A 390 -18.53 10.46 4.00
N PHE A 391 -18.68 9.59 4.99
CA PHE A 391 -17.90 9.66 6.23
C PHE A 391 -16.39 9.55 5.99
N GLU A 392 -15.95 8.71 5.04
CA GLU A 392 -14.53 8.53 4.74
C GLU A 392 -13.94 9.81 4.14
N THR A 393 -14.64 10.41 3.18
CA THR A 393 -14.29 11.71 2.59
C THR A 393 -14.26 12.78 3.68
N ALA A 394 -15.31 12.92 4.50
CA ALA A 394 -15.37 13.94 5.56
C ALA A 394 -14.24 13.78 6.59
N MET A 395 -13.98 12.55 7.06
CA MET A 395 -12.88 12.22 7.97
C MET A 395 -11.52 12.53 7.36
N TYR A 396 -11.35 12.24 6.08
CA TYR A 396 -10.12 12.56 5.37
C TYR A 396 -9.89 14.07 5.33
N LEU A 397 -10.90 14.84 4.90
CA LEU A 397 -10.84 16.31 4.83
C LEU A 397 -10.54 16.93 6.20
N ALA A 398 -11.14 16.40 7.27
CA ALA A 398 -10.91 16.83 8.63
C ALA A 398 -9.47 16.60 9.08
N ASN A 399 -8.94 15.40 8.86
CA ASN A 399 -7.60 15.01 9.27
C ASN A 399 -6.51 15.75 8.50
N VAL A 400 -6.70 15.97 7.19
CA VAL A 400 -5.67 16.56 6.35
C VAL A 400 -5.73 18.09 6.38
N TRP A 401 -6.91 18.69 6.50
CA TRP A 401 -7.09 20.13 6.26
C TRP A 401 -7.69 20.91 7.43
N ASN A 402 -7.78 20.29 8.62
CA ASN A 402 -8.43 20.86 9.79
C ASN A 402 -9.87 21.33 9.49
N ALA A 403 -10.52 20.67 8.53
CA ALA A 403 -11.89 20.97 8.14
C ALA A 403 -12.83 20.59 9.28
N LYS A 404 -13.81 21.45 9.56
CA LYS A 404 -14.91 21.11 10.46
C LYS A 404 -15.92 20.30 9.67
N TYR A 405 -16.33 19.16 10.21
CA TYR A 405 -17.43 18.37 9.68
C TYR A 405 -18.43 18.10 10.79
N SER A 406 -19.66 17.85 10.39
CA SER A 406 -20.75 17.43 11.27
C SER A 406 -21.57 16.39 10.52
N CYS A 407 -21.97 15.31 11.19
CA CYS A 407 -22.85 14.33 10.57
C CYS A 407 -24.23 14.97 10.33
N SER A 408 -24.70 15.00 9.07
CA SER A 408 -26.03 15.53 8.73
C SER A 408 -27.15 14.56 9.11
N SER A 409 -26.83 13.26 9.27
CA SER A 409 -27.73 12.24 9.80
C SER A 409 -26.97 11.18 10.59
N VAL A 410 -27.41 10.94 11.83
CA VAL A 410 -27.13 9.67 12.51
C VAL A 410 -28.27 8.76 12.07
N THR A 411 -27.94 7.62 11.46
CA THR A 411 -28.88 6.56 11.09
C THR A 411 -29.95 6.37 12.17
N PRO A 412 -31.24 6.23 11.81
CA PRO A 412 -32.30 5.92 12.79
C PRO A 412 -32.11 4.52 13.42
N TYR A 413 -31.16 3.73 12.90
CA TYR A 413 -30.77 2.45 13.45
C TYR A 413 -29.93 2.66 14.71
N ILE A 414 -30.59 2.47 15.85
CA ILE A 414 -29.95 2.39 17.16
C ILE A 414 -29.34 0.99 17.28
N PRO A 415 -28.03 0.85 17.60
CA PRO A 415 -27.45 -0.44 17.93
C PRO A 415 -28.26 -1.10 19.04
N ALA A 416 -28.61 -2.38 18.88
CA ALA A 416 -29.31 -3.14 19.91
C ALA A 416 -28.34 -3.43 21.08
N THR A 417 -28.08 -2.42 21.90
CA THR A 417 -27.37 -2.53 23.18
C THR A 417 -28.38 -2.58 24.32
N ASP A 418 -27.95 -3.08 25.49
CA ASP A 418 -28.78 -3.13 26.71
C ASP A 418 -29.26 -1.74 27.16
N ASN A 419 -28.64 -0.66 26.65
CA ASN A 419 -29.01 0.72 26.92
C ASN A 419 -29.14 1.54 25.63
N TYR A 420 -30.17 1.25 24.84
CA TYR A 420 -30.54 1.98 23.62
C TYR A 420 -30.71 3.50 23.80
N LEU A 421 -30.89 3.98 25.04
CA LEU A 421 -30.97 5.40 25.36
C LEU A 421 -29.58 6.06 25.49
N GLU A 422 -28.47 5.33 25.48
CA GLU A 422 -27.13 5.89 25.66
C GLU A 422 -26.74 6.91 24.57
N PHE A 423 -27.30 6.75 23.37
CA PHE A 423 -27.05 7.62 22.22
C PHE A 423 -27.87 8.92 22.23
N LEU A 424 -28.86 9.05 23.13
CA LEU A 424 -29.68 10.26 23.23
C LEU A 424 -29.02 11.32 24.12
N SER A 425 -28.92 12.54 23.60
CA SER A 425 -28.47 13.69 24.41
C SER A 425 -29.37 13.91 25.63
N ARG A 426 -28.83 14.46 26.73
CA ARG A 426 -29.61 14.79 27.94
C ARG A 426 -30.82 15.68 27.64
N LYS A 427 -30.70 16.58 26.65
CA LYS A 427 -31.79 17.44 26.19
C LYS A 427 -32.92 16.62 25.56
N HIS A 428 -32.58 15.68 24.67
CA HIS A 428 -33.57 14.82 24.03
C HIS A 428 -34.22 13.87 25.03
N LYS A 429 -33.47 13.30 25.98
CA LYS A 429 -34.05 12.50 27.08
C LYS A 429 -35.10 13.29 27.87
N LYS A 430 -34.76 14.50 28.32
CA LYS A 430 -35.72 15.36 29.05
C LYS A 430 -36.96 15.69 28.23
N ALA A 431 -36.82 15.93 26.93
CA ALA A 431 -37.94 16.19 26.05
C ALA A 431 -38.84 14.95 25.90
N MET A 432 -38.24 13.76 25.72
CA MET A 432 -38.98 12.50 25.67
C MET A 432 -39.67 12.20 26.99
N ASP A 433 -38.99 12.37 28.13
CA ASP A 433 -39.56 12.19 29.47
C ASP A 433 -40.74 13.15 29.70
N HIS A 434 -40.63 14.38 29.22
CA HIS A 434 -41.71 15.35 29.30
C HIS A 434 -42.91 14.92 28.44
N ILE A 435 -42.69 14.48 27.20
CA ILE A 435 -43.75 13.99 26.31
C ILE A 435 -44.43 12.74 26.91
N LEU A 436 -43.64 11.79 27.44
CA LEU A 436 -44.16 10.59 28.08
C LEU A 436 -44.93 10.91 29.37
N LYS A 437 -44.50 11.90 30.16
CA LYS A 437 -45.25 12.35 31.34
C LYS A 437 -46.54 13.11 30.98
N SER A 438 -46.49 13.96 29.97
CA SER A 438 -47.61 14.84 29.61
C SER A 438 -48.65 14.16 28.71
N HIS A 439 -48.26 13.15 27.95
CA HIS A 439 -49.08 12.52 26.90
C HIS A 439 -48.92 11.00 26.80
N GLY A 440 -48.31 10.34 27.80
CA GLY A 440 -48.04 8.89 27.77
C GLY A 440 -49.31 8.04 27.64
N ASP A 441 -50.41 8.52 28.21
CA ASP A 441 -51.78 8.00 28.10
C ASP A 441 -52.32 8.01 26.66
N LYS A 442 -51.74 8.82 25.77
CA LYS A 442 -52.12 8.93 24.35
C LYS A 442 -51.18 8.16 23.40
N LEU A 443 -50.10 7.58 23.92
CA LEU A 443 -49.12 6.84 23.13
C LEU A 443 -49.38 5.34 23.23
N LYS A 444 -49.57 4.67 22.08
CA LYS A 444 -49.63 3.20 21.99
C LYS A 444 -48.38 2.69 21.30
N PHE A 445 -47.59 1.88 22.01
CA PHE A 445 -46.44 1.18 21.45
C PHE A 445 -46.86 -0.22 21.00
N LYS A 446 -46.44 -0.62 19.80
CA LYS A 446 -46.65 -1.98 19.27
C LYS A 446 -45.30 -2.56 18.87
N ILE A 447 -44.99 -3.75 19.38
CA ILE A 447 -43.81 -4.51 18.95
C ILE A 447 -44.18 -5.17 17.61
N ILE A 448 -43.38 -4.92 16.58
CA ILE A 448 -43.54 -5.54 15.26
C ILE A 448 -42.37 -6.51 15.08
N GLY A 449 -42.68 -7.82 15.00
CA GLY A 449 -41.69 -8.87 14.73
C GLY A 449 -41.41 -9.04 13.23
N GLU A 450 -40.31 -9.71 12.88
CA GLU A 450 -39.78 -9.86 11.51
C GLU A 450 -40.82 -10.31 10.47
N LYS A 451 -41.75 -11.21 10.83
CA LYS A 451 -42.81 -11.69 9.90
C LYS A 451 -43.81 -10.62 9.45
N HIS A 452 -43.94 -9.50 10.15
CA HIS A 452 -44.86 -8.42 9.77
C HIS A 452 -44.26 -7.41 8.79
N LEU A 453 -42.93 -7.40 8.61
CA LEU A 453 -42.26 -6.50 7.66
C LEU A 453 -42.44 -6.95 6.20
N GLU A 454 -42.52 -8.25 5.94
CA GLU A 454 -42.74 -8.81 4.60
C GLU A 454 -44.13 -8.50 4.02
N GLN A 455 -45.10 -8.12 4.86
CA GLN A 455 -46.47 -7.78 4.43
C GLN A 455 -46.67 -6.29 4.17
N MET A 456 -45.65 -5.45 4.42
CA MET A 456 -45.72 -3.99 4.26
C MET A 456 -44.83 -3.44 3.12
N ILE A 457 -44.13 -4.31 2.38
CA ILE A 457 -43.42 -4.01 1.12
C ILE A 457 -44.29 -4.54 -0.02
#